data_AF-A0A527XC88-F1
#
_entry.id   AF-A0A527XC88-F1
#
_cell.length_a   1.000
_cell.length_b   1.000
_cell.length_c   1.000
_cell.angle_alpha   90.00
_cell.angle_beta   90.00
_cell.angle_gamma   90.00
#
_symmetry.space_group_name_H-M   'P 1'
#
loop_
_entity.id
_entity.type
_entity.pdbx_description
1 polymer ?
#
loop_
_entity_poly.entity_id
_entity_poly.type
_entity_poly.pdbx_seq_one_letter_code
_entity_poly.pdbx_strand_id
1 'polypeptide(L)' 'FWPSETTLKNFATVLEASDFPRYFLNSVIVSVSTAAFVTVIATLAGYAMSRFTFRGKATLAILLLLTQTFP' A
#
# COMPACT_ATOMS: atom_id res chain seq x y z
N PHE A 1 -29.70 -1.69 18.07
CA PHE A 1 -29.71 -2.15 16.67
C PHE A 1 -28.74 -3.31 16.52
N TRP A 2 -29.15 -4.52 16.94
CA TRP A 2 -28.35 -5.73 16.80
C TRP A 2 -29.12 -6.71 15.90
N PRO A 3 -28.50 -7.36 14.89
CA PRO A 3 -29.21 -8.27 14.01
C PRO A 3 -29.59 -9.54 14.77
N SER A 4 -30.80 -10.04 14.53
CA SER A 4 -31.38 -11.23 15.17
C SER A 4 -30.85 -12.56 14.60
N GLU A 5 -30.13 -12.54 13.48
CA GLU A 5 -29.62 -13.73 12.79
C GLU A 5 -28.24 -13.43 12.19
N THR A 6 -27.19 -14.10 12.67
CA THR A 6 -25.86 -14.06 12.04
C THR A 6 -25.86 -14.92 10.78
N THR A 7 -26.27 -14.35 9.65
CA THR A 7 -26.31 -15.09 8.37
C THR A 7 -25.10 -14.76 7.50
N LEU A 8 -24.39 -15.81 7.05
CA LEU A 8 -23.32 -15.69 6.05
C LEU A 8 -23.86 -15.51 4.62
N LYS A 9 -25.19 -15.59 4.46
CA LYS A 9 -25.88 -15.53 3.17
C LYS A 9 -25.72 -14.19 2.47
N ASN A 10 -25.67 -13.08 3.23
CA ASN A 10 -25.42 -11.74 2.66
C ASN A 10 -24.01 -11.60 2.07
N PHE A 11 -22.99 -12.23 2.69
CA PHE A 11 -21.63 -12.25 2.15
C PHE A 11 -21.59 -13.06 0.85
N ALA A 12 -22.22 -14.24 0.82
CA ALA A 12 -22.32 -15.05 -0.39
C ALA A 12 -23.03 -14.29 -1.53
N THR A 13 -24.14 -13.59 -1.26
CA THR A 13 -24.84 -12.79 -2.27
C THR A 13 -23.98 -11.62 -2.80
N VAL A 14 -23.21 -10.94 -1.96
CA VAL A 14 -22.32 -9.85 -2.41
C VAL A 14 -21.12 -10.39 -3.21
N LEU A 15 -20.66 -11.61 -2.90
CA LEU A 15 -19.58 -12.27 -3.63
C LEU A 15 -20.04 -12.89 -4.97
N GLU A 16 -21.27 -13.38 -5.07
CA GLU A 16 -21.78 -14.05 -6.29
C GLU A 16 -22.63 -13.16 -7.20
N ALA A 17 -23.42 -12.22 -6.65
CA ALA A 17 -24.40 -11.45 -7.41
C ALA A 17 -23.97 -10.00 -7.72
N SER A 18 -22.75 -9.59 -7.35
CA SER A 18 -22.24 -8.22 -7.53
C SER A 18 -20.88 -8.19 -8.22
N ASP A 19 -20.53 -7.06 -8.85
CA ASP A 19 -19.21 -6.76 -9.43
C ASP A 19 -18.10 -6.57 -8.36
N PHE A 20 -18.42 -6.76 -7.08
CA PHE A 20 -17.51 -6.57 -5.95
C PHE A 20 -16.20 -7.38 -6.07
N PRO A 21 -16.19 -8.67 -6.45
CA PRO A 21 -14.95 -9.42 -6.64
C PRO A 21 -14.05 -8.81 -7.70
N ARG A 22 -14.62 -8.19 -8.75
CA ARG A 22 -13.85 -7.54 -9.82
C ARG A 22 -13.20 -6.24 -9.33
N TYR A 23 -13.92 -5.41 -8.59
CA TYR A 23 -13.35 -4.20 -7.98
C TYR A 23 -12.27 -4.53 -6.93
N PHE A 24 -12.50 -5.59 -6.16
CA PHE A 24 -11.52 -6.10 -5.21
C PHE A 24 -10.26 -6.58 -5.94
N LEU A 25 -10.40 -7.38 -7.00
CA LEU A 25 -9.27 -7.86 -7.80
C LEU A 25 -8.49 -6.70 -8.42
N ASN A 26 -9.17 -5.69 -8.99
CA ASN A 26 -8.52 -4.50 -9.55
C ASN A 26 -7.69 -3.78 -8.48
N SER A 27 -8.24 -3.60 -7.28
CA SER A 27 -7.53 -2.95 -6.17
C SER A 27 -6.32 -3.76 -5.72
N VAL A 28 -6.45 -5.10 -5.65
CA VAL A 28 -5.34 -5.99 -5.32
C VAL A 28 -4.24 -5.90 -6.38
N ILE A 29 -4.60 -5.96 -7.66
CA ILE A 29 -3.62 -5.87 -8.75
C ILE A 29 -2.87 -4.53 -8.69
N VAL A 30 -3.60 -3.41 -8.59
CA VAL A 30 -3.00 -2.06 -8.55
C VAL A 30 -2.13 -1.87 -7.31
N SER A 31 -2.59 -2.30 -6.14
CA SER A 31 -1.82 -2.16 -4.89
C SER A 31 -0.56 -3.02 -4.90
N VAL A 32 -0.64 -4.28 -5.33
CA VAL A 32 0.51 -5.19 -5.40
C VAL A 32 1.52 -4.71 -6.44
N SER A 33 1.06 -4.30 -7.64
CA SER A 33 1.96 -3.78 -8.66
C SER A 33 2.69 -2.53 -8.14
N THR A 34 1.95 -1.60 -7.54
CA THR A 34 2.52 -0.36 -7.00
C THR A 34 3.53 -0.65 -5.90
N ALA A 35 3.18 -1.53 -4.96
CA ALA A 35 4.09 -1.94 -3.89
C ALA A 35 5.38 -2.54 -4.46
N ALA A 36 5.30 -3.45 -5.43
CA ALA A 36 6.48 -4.05 -6.04
C ALA A 36 7.40 -3.00 -6.70
N PHE A 37 6.84 -2.10 -7.51
CA PHE A 37 7.62 -1.03 -8.14
C PHE A 37 8.25 -0.09 -7.12
N VAL A 38 7.47 0.36 -6.12
CA VAL A 38 7.94 1.25 -5.07
C VAL A 38 9.05 0.57 -4.26
N THR A 39 8.91 -0.70 -3.89
CA THR A 39 9.94 -1.44 -3.15
C THR A 39 11.24 -1.53 -3.93
N VAL A 40 11.20 -1.82 -5.24
CA VAL A 40 12.42 -1.85 -6.07
C VAL A 40 13.11 -0.49 -6.08
N ILE A 41 12.37 0.59 -6.34
CA ILE A 41 12.90 1.95 -6.38
C ILE A 41 13.45 2.37 -5.01
N ALA A 42 12.69 2.10 -3.94
CA ALA A 42 13.08 2.43 -2.57
C ALA A 42 14.33 1.65 -2.13
N THR A 43 14.46 0.39 -2.53
CA THR A 43 15.65 -0.42 -2.23
C THR A 43 16.88 0.12 -2.95
N LEU A 44 16.75 0.52 -4.22
CA LEU A 44 17.84 1.16 -4.98
C LEU A 44 18.22 2.52 -4.37
N ALA A 45 17.23 3.34 -4.00
CA ALA A 45 17.45 4.63 -3.35
C ALA A 45 18.12 4.48 -1.98
N GLY A 46 17.67 3.50 -1.18
CA GLY A 46 18.26 3.15 0.12
C GLY A 46 19.69 2.63 -0.02
N TYR A 47 19.95 1.78 -1.00
CA TYR A 47 21.30 1.31 -1.32
C TYR A 47 22.23 2.46 -1.73
N ALA A 48 21.72 3.35 -2.59
CA ALA A 48 22.46 4.54 -3.01
C ALA A 48 22.79 5.44 -1.82
N MET A 49 21.84 5.65 -0.91
CA MET A 49 22.04 6.43 0.31
C MET A 49 23.02 5.79 1.30
N SER A 50 23.03 4.45 1.39
CA SER A 50 23.93 3.71 2.28
C SER A 50 25.37 3.70 1.77
N ARG A 51 25.59 3.53 0.46
CA ARG A 51 26.93 3.30 -0.10
C ARG A 51 27.57 4.52 -0.74
N PHE A 52 26.80 5.47 -1.27
CA PHE A 52 27.34 6.67 -1.89
C PHE A 52 27.27 7.89 -0.96
N THR A 53 28.41 8.56 -0.78
CA THR A 53 28.51 9.81 -0.03
C THR A 53 28.29 11.02 -0.94
N PHE A 54 27.03 11.33 -1.27
CA PHE A 54 26.68 12.52 -2.06
C PHE A 54 26.37 13.74 -1.17
N ARG A 55 26.60 14.95 -1.71
CA ARG A 55 26.44 16.24 -0.98
C ARG A 55 25.01 16.48 -0.46
N GLY A 56 23.98 15.90 -1.09
CA GLY A 56 22.56 16.04 -0.72
C GLY A 56 22.02 15.01 0.28
N LYS A 57 22.86 14.10 0.82
CA LYS A 57 22.42 12.98 1.68
C LYS A 57 21.71 13.43 2.96
N ALA A 58 22.21 14.50 3.58
CA ALA A 58 21.65 15.04 4.82
C ALA A 58 20.29 15.69 4.57
N THR A 59 20.14 16.42 3.46
CA THR A 59 18.87 17.03 3.06
C THR A 59 17.80 15.96 2.80
N LEU A 60 18.13 14.89 2.07
CA LEU A 60 17.20 13.79 1.82
C LEU A 60 16.79 13.06 3.11
N ALA A 61 17.74 12.79 4.01
CA ALA A 61 17.43 12.16 5.30
C ALA A 61 16.49 13.03 6.16
N ILE A 62 16.72 14.34 6.23
CA ILE A 62 15.85 15.27 6.95
C ILE A 62 14.45 15.32 6.31
N LEU A 63 14.37 15.38 4.98
CA LEU A 63 13.08 15.43 4.26
C LEU A 63 12.25 14.17 4.50
N LEU A 64 12.88 12.99 4.49
CA LEU A 64 12.23 11.72 4.83
C LEU A 64 11.71 11.72 6.28
N LEU A 65 12.53 12.18 7.22
CA LEU A 65 12.14 12.27 8.63
C LEU A 65 10.94 13.19 8.81
N LEU A 66 10.95 14.37 8.19
CA LEU A 66 9.82 15.31 8.24
C LEU A 66 8.55 14.66 7.69
N THR A 67 8.63 14.01 6.52
CA THR A 67 7.47 13.34 5.91
C THR A 67 6.87 12.25 6.80
N GLN A 68 7.67 11.60 7.65
CA GLN A 68 7.21 10.58 8.60
C GLN A 68 6.73 11.15 9.94
N THR A 69 7.16 12.36 10.34
CA THR A 69 6.77 12.99 11.61
C THR A 69 5.55 13.89 11.50
N PHE A 70 5.21 14.37 10.31
CA PHE A 70 3.96 15.09 10.07
C PHE A 70 2.83 14.07 9.85
N PRO A 71 1.82 14.01 10.76
CA PRO A 71 0.72 13.05 10.69
C PRO A 71 -0.26 13.33 9.55
#